data_AF-A0A2H0NEE1-F1
#
_entry.id   AF-A0A2H0NEE1-F1
#
_cell.length_a   1.000
_cell.length_b   1.000
_cell.length_c   1.000
_cell.angle_alpha   90.00
_cell.angle_beta   90.00
_cell.angle_gamma   90.00
#
_symmetry.space_group_name_H-M   'P 1'
#
loop_
_entity.id
_entity.type
_entity.pdbx_description
1 polymer ?
#
loop_
_entity_poly.entity_id
_entity_poly.type
_entity_poly.pdbx_seq_one_letter_code
_entity_poly.pdbx_strand_id
1 'polypeptide(L)'
;MKRLLIFLILLPLFLIITGCQKIVTEHSDILEEQVTVTELIYVPASHGTAVSPTGGITGSGEIGMGLTVTSVNIKEEFTILFQCQHGNFVIKRPDLWKKVYKGKTYTCLYKETYRTTYDDDQFISRELIDYDFLGLKEFPELLR
;
A
#
# COMPACT_ATOMS: atom_id res chain seq x y z
N MET A 1 59.58 -4.30 -10.72
CA MET A 1 58.67 -3.25 -11.24
C MET A 1 57.69 -3.71 -12.33
N LYS A 2 58.00 -4.69 -13.19
CA LYS A 2 57.07 -5.16 -14.25
C LYS A 2 55.81 -5.90 -13.76
N ARG A 3 55.84 -6.52 -12.56
CA ARG A 3 54.69 -7.23 -11.96
C ARG A 3 53.61 -6.30 -11.38
N LEU A 4 53.97 -5.06 -11.06
CA LEU A 4 53.05 -4.05 -10.51
C LEU A 4 52.16 -3.41 -11.59
N LEU A 5 52.67 -3.34 -12.84
CA LEU A 5 51.95 -2.74 -13.97
C LEU A 5 50.80 -3.63 -14.49
N ILE A 6 50.94 -4.96 -14.39
CA ILE A 6 49.91 -5.93 -14.82
C ILE A 6 48.68 -5.87 -13.90
N PHE A 7 48.89 -5.70 -12.60
CA PHE A 7 47.79 -5.56 -11.63
C PHE A 7 46.99 -4.27 -11.82
N LEU A 8 47.64 -3.19 -12.28
CA LEU A 8 47.01 -1.88 -12.45
C LEU A 8 46.15 -1.77 -13.74
N ILE A 9 46.40 -2.64 -14.72
CA ILE A 9 45.63 -2.72 -15.98
C ILE A 9 44.44 -3.69 -15.85
N LEU A 10 44.51 -4.68 -14.95
CA LEU A 10 43.40 -5.61 -14.68
C LEU A 10 42.31 -5.02 -13.76
N LEU A 11 42.64 -4.04 -12.92
CA LEU A 11 41.70 -3.41 -11.99
C LEU A 11 40.52 -2.66 -12.66
N PRO A 12 40.69 -1.89 -13.76
CA PRO A 12 39.55 -1.26 -14.44
C PRO A 12 38.70 -2.24 -15.27
N LEU A 13 39.22 -3.43 -15.59
CA LEU A 13 38.47 -4.45 -16.33
C LEU A 13 37.43 -5.16 -15.45
N PHE A 14 37.65 -5.22 -14.13
CA PHE A 14 36.72 -5.83 -13.17
C PHE A 14 35.55 -4.91 -12.77
N LEU A 15 35.62 -3.61 -13.08
CA LEU A 15 34.61 -2.62 -12.70
C LEU A 15 33.44 -2.50 -13.70
N ILE A 16 33.44 -3.26 -14.80
CA ILE A 16 32.43 -3.16 -15.87
C ILE A 16 31.32 -4.23 -15.73
N ILE A 17 31.42 -5.15 -14.76
CA ILE A 17 30.45 -6.25 -14.58
C ILE A 17 29.44 -5.96 -13.46
N THR A 18 29.08 -4.70 -13.25
CA THR A 18 27.84 -4.40 -12.51
C THR A 18 26.68 -4.56 -13.49
N GLY A 19 26.20 -5.80 -13.65
CA GLY A 19 25.00 -6.11 -14.45
C GLY A 19 23.86 -5.19 -14.02
N CYS A 20 23.25 -4.52 -15.00
CA CYS A 20 22.18 -3.57 -14.74
C CYS A 20 20.88 -4.38 -14.61
N GLN A 21 20.53 -4.74 -13.38
CA GLN A 21 19.25 -5.39 -13.12
C GLN A 21 18.11 -4.41 -13.37
N LYS A 22 17.23 -4.75 -14.30
CA LYS A 22 16.03 -3.99 -14.62
C LYS A 22 14.83 -4.65 -13.96
N ILE A 23 14.14 -3.89 -13.11
CA ILE A 23 12.90 -4.33 -12.46
C ILE A 23 11.73 -3.62 -13.14
N VAL A 24 10.75 -4.39 -13.60
CA VAL A 24 9.54 -3.90 -14.27
C VAL A 24 8.31 -4.37 -13.51
N THR A 25 7.34 -3.47 -13.35
CA THR A 25 5.99 -3.83 -12.88
C THR A 25 5.13 -4.20 -14.07
N GLU A 26 4.59 -5.41 -14.08
CA GLU A 26 3.71 -5.94 -15.13
C GLU A 26 2.34 -6.25 -14.53
N HIS A 27 1.27 -6.12 -15.33
CA HIS A 27 -0.09 -6.41 -14.89
C HIS A 27 -0.70 -7.51 -15.75
N SER A 28 -1.54 -8.35 -15.14
CA SER A 28 -2.35 -9.32 -15.88
C SER A 28 -3.49 -8.64 -16.67
N ASP A 29 -4.18 -9.45 -17.48
CA ASP A 29 -5.54 -9.13 -17.92
C ASP A 29 -6.48 -9.01 -16.71
N ILE A 30 -7.68 -8.45 -16.95
CA ILE A 30 -8.73 -8.39 -15.92
C ILE A 30 -9.23 -9.81 -15.63
N LEU A 31 -9.13 -10.20 -14.37
CA LEU A 31 -9.60 -11.48 -13.85
C LEU A 31 -10.92 -11.30 -13.10
N GLU A 32 -11.73 -12.36 -13.07
CA GLU A 32 -13.00 -12.40 -12.35
C GLU A 32 -12.96 -13.48 -11.26
N GLU A 33 -13.52 -13.18 -10.08
CA GLU A 33 -13.65 -14.14 -9.00
C GLU A 33 -14.89 -13.87 -8.14
N GLN A 34 -15.49 -14.91 -7.56
CA GLN A 34 -16.52 -14.75 -6.54
C GLN A 34 -15.93 -14.33 -5.20
N VAL A 35 -16.47 -13.26 -4.63
CA VAL A 35 -16.06 -12.74 -3.32
C VAL A 35 -17.26 -12.57 -2.41
N THR A 36 -17.09 -12.86 -1.12
CA THR A 36 -18.17 -12.70 -0.13
C THR A 36 -17.87 -11.54 0.79
N VAL A 37 -18.84 -10.66 1.00
CA VAL A 37 -18.73 -9.55 1.96
C VAL A 37 -18.75 -10.13 3.37
N THR A 38 -17.60 -10.19 4.03
CA THR A 38 -17.49 -10.70 5.40
C THR A 38 -17.77 -9.60 6.42
N GLU A 39 -17.33 -8.37 6.17
CA GLU A 39 -17.56 -7.24 7.07
C GLU A 39 -17.88 -5.94 6.32
N LEU A 40 -18.74 -5.12 6.94
CA LEU A 40 -19.01 -3.74 6.56
C LEU A 40 -18.76 -2.86 7.78
N ILE A 41 -17.71 -2.06 7.71
CA ILE A 41 -17.25 -1.23 8.82
C ILE A 41 -17.55 0.22 8.49
N TYR A 42 -18.20 0.92 9.42
CA TYR A 42 -18.44 2.35 9.37
C TYR A 42 -17.79 3.01 10.59
N VAL A 43 -16.89 3.97 10.33
CA VAL A 43 -16.29 4.81 11.35
C VAL A 43 -16.81 6.23 11.14
N PRO A 44 -17.68 6.75 12.03
CA PRO A 44 -18.18 8.11 11.90
C PRO A 44 -17.05 9.13 12.12
N ALA A 45 -17.19 10.30 11.50
CA ALA A 45 -16.29 11.41 11.78
C ALA A 45 -16.37 11.79 13.27
N SER A 46 -15.21 12.04 13.89
CA SER A 46 -15.14 12.54 15.26
C SER A 46 -14.18 13.72 15.32
N HIS A 47 -14.68 14.82 15.87
CA HIS A 47 -13.90 16.01 16.13
C HIS A 47 -13.93 16.29 17.63
N GLY A 48 -12.75 16.29 18.25
CA GLY A 48 -12.61 16.55 19.68
C GLY A 48 -11.47 17.53 19.93
N THR A 49 -11.67 18.43 20.87
CA THR A 49 -10.62 19.30 21.39
C THR A 49 -10.34 18.85 22.82
N ALA A 50 -9.17 18.27 23.06
CA ALA A 50 -8.71 17.96 24.40
C ALA A 50 -7.80 19.10 24.88
N VAL A 51 -8.14 19.68 26.02
CA VAL A 51 -7.27 20.60 26.76
C VAL A 51 -6.60 19.82 27.87
N SER A 52 -5.29 19.66 27.79
CA SER A 52 -4.49 19.04 28.84
C SER A 52 -3.69 20.12 29.57
N PRO A 53 -3.76 20.20 30.91
CA PRO A 53 -2.87 21.06 31.66
C PRO A 53 -1.45 20.53 31.52
N THR A 54 -0.52 21.39 31.10
CA THR A 54 0.91 21.09 31.05
C THR A 54 1.60 21.89 32.15
N GLY A 55 2.28 21.20 33.06
CA GLY A 55 3.14 21.83 34.06
C GLY A 55 4.53 22.01 33.49
N GLY A 56 5.06 23.23 33.49
CA GLY A 56 6.43 23.53 33.09
C GLY A 56 7.10 24.49 34.06
N ILE A 57 8.41 24.36 34.22
CA ILE A 57 9.23 25.36 34.94
C ILE A 57 9.60 26.43 33.92
N THR A 58 9.20 27.68 34.15
CA THR A 58 9.57 28.81 33.31
C THR A 58 11.07 29.12 33.48
N GLY A 59 11.67 29.87 32.54
CA GLY A 59 13.09 30.24 32.61
C GLY A 59 13.49 31.06 33.87
N SER A 60 12.52 31.52 34.66
CA SER A 60 12.69 32.19 35.95
C SER A 60 12.59 31.25 37.17
N GLY A 61 12.36 29.95 36.97
CA GLY A 61 12.20 28.97 38.06
C GLY A 61 10.79 28.91 38.67
N GLU A 62 9.80 29.58 38.06
CA GLU A 62 8.41 29.53 38.51
C GLU A 62 7.66 28.34 37.88
N ILE A 63 6.76 27.72 38.64
CA ILE A 63 5.86 26.69 38.12
C ILE A 63 4.77 27.39 37.32
N GLY A 64 4.87 27.32 35.98
CA GLY A 64 3.86 27.81 35.07
C GLY A 64 2.89 26.70 34.67
N MET A 65 1.58 26.97 34.78
CA MET A 65 0.55 26.13 34.18
C MET A 65 0.30 26.58 32.74
N GLY A 66 0.72 25.76 31.77
CA GLY A 66 0.33 25.88 30.37
C GLY A 66 -0.96 25.10 30.10
N LEU A 67 -1.73 25.55 29.11
CA LEU A 67 -2.81 24.77 28.52
C LEU A 67 -2.34 24.31 27.14
N THR A 68 -2.27 22.99 26.94
CA THR A 68 -2.03 22.42 25.62
C THR A 68 -3.36 21.99 25.02
N VAL A 69 -3.73 22.61 23.90
CA VAL A 69 -4.91 22.25 23.13
C VAL A 69 -4.49 21.26 22.05
N THR A 70 -4.98 20.03 22.13
CA THR A 70 -4.81 19.01 21.08
C THR A 70 -6.15 18.80 20.38
N SER A 71 -6.19 19.03 19.07
CA SER A 71 -7.35 18.68 18.24
C SER A 71 -7.18 17.26 17.70
N VAL A 72 -8.21 16.44 17.88
CA VAL A 72 -8.32 15.11 17.26
C VAL A 72 -9.33 15.22 16.12
N ASN A 73 -8.88 14.93 14.91
CA ASN A 73 -9.72 14.93 13.71
C ASN A 73 -9.72 13.53 13.08
N ILE A 74 -10.75 12.75 13.36
CA ILE A 74 -10.99 11.44 12.76
C ILE A 74 -11.91 11.64 11.55
N LYS A 75 -11.41 11.31 10.37
CA LYS A 75 -12.21 11.34 9.13
C LYS A 75 -13.22 10.20 9.12
N GLU A 76 -14.36 10.43 8.50
CA GLU A 76 -15.35 9.38 8.24
C GLU A 76 -14.73 8.30 7.32
N GLU A 77 -14.89 7.02 7.68
CA GLU A 77 -14.42 5.90 6.87
C GLU A 77 -15.50 4.85 6.64
N PHE A 78 -15.57 4.35 5.41
CA PHE A 78 -16.43 3.25 4.98
C PHE A 78 -15.53 2.14 4.42
N THR A 79 -15.46 1.01 5.13
CA THR A 79 -14.60 -0.12 4.76
C THR A 79 -15.43 -1.37 4.50
N ILE A 80 -15.12 -2.07 3.41
CA ILE A 80 -15.71 -3.34 3.02
C ILE A 80 -14.60 -4.38 3.10
N LEU A 81 -14.87 -5.50 3.76
CA LEU A 81 -14.00 -6.67 3.74
C LEU A 81 -14.63 -7.72 2.83
N PHE A 82 -13.94 -8.05 1.74
CA PHE A 82 -14.31 -9.15 0.86
C PHE A 82 -13.35 -10.32 1.07
N GLN A 83 -13.90 -11.51 1.32
CA GLN A 83 -13.13 -12.75 1.34
C GLN A 83 -13.14 -13.38 -0.06
N CYS A 84 -11.95 -13.74 -0.56
CA CYS A 84 -11.72 -14.45 -1.82
C CYS A 84 -10.82 -15.69 -1.59
N GLN A 85 -10.55 -16.47 -2.63
CA GLN A 85 -9.66 -17.65 -2.59
C GLN A 85 -8.20 -17.27 -2.30
N HIS A 86 -7.81 -16.05 -2.65
CA HIS A 86 -6.44 -15.54 -2.54
C HIS A 86 -6.20 -14.68 -1.29
N GLY A 87 -7.20 -14.54 -0.41
CA GLY A 87 -7.11 -13.74 0.81
C GLY A 87 -8.30 -12.81 1.00
N ASN A 88 -8.02 -11.56 1.35
CA ASN A 88 -9.06 -10.55 1.60
C ASN A 88 -8.76 -9.25 0.86
N PHE A 89 -9.79 -8.69 0.21
CA PHE A 89 -9.75 -7.30 -0.26
C PHE A 89 -10.33 -6.39 0.82
N VAL A 90 -9.54 -5.40 1.25
CA VAL A 90 -9.97 -4.35 2.18
C VAL A 90 -10.23 -3.08 1.39
N ILE A 91 -11.50 -2.80 1.10
CA ILE A 91 -11.89 -1.74 0.17
C ILE A 91 -12.48 -0.55 0.93
N LYS A 92 -11.84 0.62 0.79
CA LYS A 92 -12.34 1.89 1.34
C LYS A 92 -13.04 2.71 0.26
N ARG A 93 -14.31 2.40 0.01
CA ARG A 93 -15.11 3.02 -1.06
C ARG A 93 -16.55 3.28 -0.63
N PRO A 94 -16.91 4.53 -0.28
CA PRO A 94 -18.25 4.87 0.22
C PRO A 94 -19.36 4.62 -0.80
N ASP A 95 -19.07 4.81 -2.08
CA ASP A 95 -19.96 4.57 -3.22
C ASP A 95 -20.29 3.08 -3.39
N LEU A 96 -19.31 2.21 -3.21
CA LEU A 96 -19.49 0.76 -3.24
C LEU A 96 -20.13 0.24 -1.95
N TRP A 97 -19.72 0.77 -0.79
CA TRP A 97 -20.18 0.33 0.54
C TRP A 97 -21.70 0.43 0.69
N LYS A 98 -22.30 1.48 0.10
CA LYS A 98 -23.76 1.70 0.12
C LYS A 98 -24.55 0.70 -0.73
N LYS A 99 -23.90 -0.06 -1.61
CA LYS A 99 -24.54 -0.96 -2.57
C LYS A 99 -24.36 -2.44 -2.26
N VAL A 100 -23.42 -2.78 -1.38
CA VAL A 100 -23.12 -4.16 -1.01
C VAL A 100 -23.74 -4.54 0.33
N TYR A 101 -23.98 -5.83 0.53
CA TYR A 101 -24.57 -6.35 1.77
C TYR A 101 -23.69 -7.43 2.38
N LYS A 102 -23.53 -7.39 3.71
CA LYS A 102 -22.82 -8.42 4.48
C LYS A 102 -23.44 -9.81 4.22
N GLY A 103 -22.58 -10.81 4.03
CA GLY A 103 -22.96 -12.19 3.73
C GLY A 103 -23.37 -12.44 2.28
N LYS A 104 -23.40 -11.43 1.42
CA LYS A 104 -23.66 -11.60 -0.02
C LYS A 104 -22.37 -11.85 -0.79
N THR A 105 -22.49 -12.68 -1.82
CA THR A 105 -21.43 -12.96 -2.79
C THR A 105 -21.63 -12.11 -4.03
N TYR A 106 -20.53 -11.56 -4.55
CA TYR A 106 -20.46 -10.74 -5.75
C TYR A 106 -19.32 -11.23 -6.65
N THR A 107 -19.28 -10.80 -7.90
CA THR A 107 -18.17 -11.07 -8.80
C THR A 107 -17.20 -9.88 -8.78
N CYS A 108 -16.02 -10.02 -8.17
CA CYS A 108 -15.00 -8.99 -8.23
C CYS A 108 -14.21 -9.05 -9.54
N LEU A 109 -13.81 -7.88 -10.02
CA LEU A 109 -12.84 -7.71 -11.09
C LEU A 109 -11.53 -7.21 -10.48
N TYR A 110 -10.42 -7.86 -10.81
CA TYR A 110 -9.09 -7.46 -10.31
C TYR A 110 -8.00 -7.72 -11.36
N LYS A 111 -6.81 -7.15 -11.13
CA LYS A 111 -5.59 -7.47 -11.86
C LYS A 111 -4.52 -7.95 -10.91
N GLU A 112 -3.73 -8.90 -11.35
CA GLU A 112 -2.52 -9.31 -10.64
C GLU A 112 -1.38 -8.38 -11.04
N THR A 113 -0.64 -7.89 -10.04
CA THR A 113 0.54 -7.07 -10.24
C THR A 113 1.78 -7.90 -9.97
N TYR A 114 2.66 -7.94 -10.95
CA TYR A 114 3.88 -8.73 -10.93
C TYR A 114 5.09 -7.82 -10.89
N ARG A 115 6.10 -8.24 -10.13
CA ARG A 115 7.46 -7.71 -10.22
C ARG A 115 8.29 -8.68 -11.05
N THR A 116 8.74 -8.21 -12.21
CA THR A 116 9.58 -8.98 -13.12
C THR A 116 10.98 -8.39 -13.15
N THR A 117 11.99 -9.24 -12.92
CA THR A 117 13.40 -8.85 -12.90
C THR A 117 14.10 -9.40 -14.14
N TYR A 118 14.86 -8.54 -14.79
CA TYR A 118 15.70 -8.85 -15.94
C TYR A 118 17.16 -8.50 -15.62
N ASP A 119 18.10 -9.27 -16.15
CA ASP A 119 19.54 -9.00 -16.14
C ASP A 119 20.03 -8.99 -17.59
N ASP A 120 20.52 -7.85 -18.06
CA ASP A 120 20.89 -7.64 -19.48
C ASP A 120 19.82 -8.15 -20.47
N ASP A 121 18.57 -7.74 -20.24
CA ASP A 121 17.36 -8.15 -20.99
C ASP A 121 16.99 -9.65 -20.93
N GLN A 122 17.72 -10.45 -20.15
CA GLN A 122 17.36 -11.85 -19.88
C GLN A 122 16.39 -11.92 -18.70
N PHE A 123 15.31 -12.68 -18.88
CA PHE A 123 14.34 -12.95 -17.81
C PHE A 123 15.00 -13.73 -16.66
N ILE A 124 14.92 -13.19 -15.44
CA ILE A 124 15.43 -13.85 -14.24
C ILE A 124 14.28 -14.42 -13.39
N SER A 125 13.30 -13.58 -13.05
CA SER A 125 12.22 -13.99 -12.15
C SER A 125 10.97 -13.15 -12.33
N ARG A 126 9.82 -13.73 -12.00
CA ARG A 126 8.53 -13.05 -11.89
C ARG A 126 7.87 -13.43 -10.57
N GLU A 127 7.49 -12.44 -9.80
CA GLU A 127 6.84 -12.61 -8.49
C GLU A 127 5.51 -11.87 -8.48
N LEU A 128 4.45 -12.52 -8.02
CA LEU A 128 3.17 -11.87 -7.76
C LEU A 128 3.29 -11.04 -6.48
N ILE A 129 3.09 -9.72 -6.58
CA ILE A 129 3.30 -8.80 -5.46
C ILE A 129 2.01 -8.17 -4.93
N ASP A 130 0.97 -8.09 -5.74
CA ASP A 130 -0.30 -7.48 -5.32
C ASP A 130 -1.49 -7.94 -6.18
N TYR A 131 -2.69 -7.78 -5.61
CA TYR A 131 -3.96 -7.94 -6.30
C TYR A 131 -4.69 -6.59 -6.33
N ASP A 132 -4.79 -5.97 -7.49
CA ASP A 132 -5.41 -4.67 -7.70
C ASP A 132 -6.92 -4.82 -7.95
N PHE A 133 -7.73 -4.52 -6.93
CA PHE A 133 -9.19 -4.56 -7.01
C PHE A 133 -9.73 -3.40 -7.85
N LEU A 134 -10.41 -3.73 -8.95
CA LEU A 134 -10.99 -2.75 -9.87
C LEU A 134 -12.43 -2.40 -9.49
N GLY A 135 -13.21 -3.39 -9.05
CA GLY A 135 -14.61 -3.21 -8.67
C GLY A 135 -15.42 -4.49 -8.70
N LEU A 136 -16.75 -4.35 -8.75
CA LEU A 136 -17.68 -5.47 -8.85
C LEU A 136 -18.36 -5.44 -10.21
N LYS A 137 -18.52 -6.61 -10.83
CA LYS A 137 -19.17 -6.76 -12.14
C LYS A 137 -20.63 -6.30 -12.13
N GLU A 138 -21.30 -6.41 -10.98
CA GLU A 138 -22.67 -5.97 -10.76
C GLU A 138 -22.82 -4.44 -10.77
N PHE A 139 -21.72 -3.70 -10.59
CA PHE A 139 -21.67 -2.24 -10.55
C PHE A 139 -20.61 -1.70 -11.52
N PRO A 140 -20.79 -1.87 -12.85
CA PRO A 140 -19.80 -1.48 -13.85
C PRO A 140 -19.48 0.02 -13.83
N GLU A 141 -20.42 0.86 -13.40
CA GLU A 141 -20.24 2.29 -13.22
C GLU A 141 -19.27 2.65 -12.09
N LEU A 142 -18.92 1.67 -11.24
CA LEU A 142 -18.01 1.82 -10.12
C LEU A 142 -16.65 1.17 -10.38
N LEU A 143 -16.34 0.72 -11.60
CA LEU A 143 -15.00 0.22 -11.91
C LEU A 143 -13.96 1.35 -11.91
N ARG A 144 -12.73 1.03 -11.48
CA ARG A 144 -11.56 1.92 -11.55
C ARG A 144 -10.72 1.65 -12.80
#